data_AF-A0A849ZCH2-F1
#
_entry.id   AF-A0A849ZCH2-F1
#
_cell.length_a   1.000
_cell.length_b   1.000
_cell.length_c   1.000
_cell.angle_alpha   90.00
_cell.angle_beta   90.00
_cell.angle_gamma   90.00
#
_symmetry.space_group_name_H-M   'P 1'
#
loop_
_entity.id
_entity.type
_entity.pdbx_description
1 polymer ?
#
loop_
_entity_poly.entity_id
_entity_poly.type
_entity_poly.pdbx_seq_one_letter_code
_entity_poly.pdbx_strand_id
1 'polypeptide(L)'
;MSAVQILRRLAHNNAWSTLRLHRACAQLSEPDYTKERTSFFPSLPLTLSHILIVDWYYIDALERGGKGRALLANDMPYGNDFAALAAAQRASDLRLIAFTDSLTDDAS
;
A
#
# COMPACT_ATOMS: atom_id res chain seq x y z
N MET A 1 -23.56 1.22 -13.08
CA MET A 1 -22.56 0.76 -12.10
C MET A 1 -22.49 1.82 -11.02
N SER A 2 -22.72 1.46 -9.76
CA SER A 2 -22.72 2.45 -8.69
C SER A 2 -21.31 2.89 -8.32
N ALA A 3 -21.18 4.05 -7.67
CA ALA A 3 -19.90 4.56 -7.21
C ALA A 3 -19.22 3.56 -6.26
N VAL A 4 -20.00 2.93 -5.36
CA VAL A 4 -19.48 1.91 -4.44
C VAL A 4 -18.92 0.69 -5.19
N GLN A 5 -19.60 0.23 -6.24
CA GLN A 5 -19.08 -0.86 -7.08
C GLN A 5 -17.75 -0.51 -7.77
N ILE A 6 -17.58 0.74 -8.19
CA ILE A 6 -16.32 1.22 -8.77
C ILE A 6 -15.22 1.21 -7.70
N LEU A 7 -15.50 1.75 -6.51
CA LEU A 7 -14.53 1.81 -5.40
C LEU A 7 -14.04 0.42 -4.99
N ARG A 8 -14.95 -0.57 -4.86
CA ARG A 8 -14.56 -1.97 -4.58
C ARG A 8 -13.63 -2.53 -5.63
N ARG A 9 -13.95 -2.32 -6.92
CA ARG A 9 -13.08 -2.79 -8.02
C ARG A 9 -11.70 -2.13 -7.99
N LEU A 10 -11.65 -0.84 -7.66
CA LEU A 10 -10.38 -0.12 -7.52
C LEU A 10 -9.56 -0.65 -6.34
N ALA A 11 -10.16 -0.93 -5.18
CA ALA A 11 -9.48 -1.53 -4.03
C ALA A 11 -8.89 -2.92 -4.35
N HIS A 12 -9.69 -3.79 -5.00
CA HIS A 12 -9.20 -5.09 -5.46
C HIS A 12 -8.10 -4.98 -6.53
N ASN A 13 -8.22 -4.02 -7.44
CA ASN A 13 -7.19 -3.75 -8.44
C ASN A 13 -5.90 -3.23 -7.80
N ASN A 14 -5.99 -2.40 -6.76
CA ASN A 14 -4.83 -1.95 -5.98
C ASN A 14 -4.11 -3.16 -5.37
N ALA A 15 -4.83 -4.00 -4.62
CA ALA A 15 -4.27 -5.21 -4.02
C ALA A 15 -3.61 -6.15 -5.04
N TRP A 16 -4.22 -6.31 -6.22
CA TRP A 16 -3.64 -7.12 -7.29
C TRP A 16 -2.38 -6.49 -7.90
N SER A 17 -2.39 -5.17 -8.12
CA SER A 17 -1.23 -4.43 -8.64
C SER A 17 -0.05 -4.54 -7.68
N THR A 18 -0.30 -4.31 -6.39
CA THR A 18 0.70 -4.40 -5.33
C THR A 18 1.23 -5.83 -5.18
N LEU A 19 0.37 -6.84 -5.19
CA LEU A 19 0.78 -8.24 -5.20
C LEU A 19 1.71 -8.57 -6.36
N ARG A 20 1.39 -8.09 -7.57
CA ARG A 20 2.23 -8.32 -8.76
C ARG A 20 3.59 -7.65 -8.63
N LEU A 21 3.62 -6.41 -8.15
CA LEU A 21 4.86 -5.67 -7.92
C LEU A 21 5.75 -6.39 -6.89
N HIS A 22 5.19 -6.75 -5.74
CA HIS A 22 5.93 -7.49 -4.71
C HIS A 22 6.42 -8.85 -5.22
N ARG A 23 5.62 -9.59 -5.98
CA ARG A 23 6.06 -10.86 -6.60
C ARG A 23 7.23 -10.69 -7.56
N ALA A 24 7.32 -9.56 -8.27
CA ALA A 24 8.46 -9.26 -9.12
C ALA A 24 9.70 -8.94 -8.27
N CYS A 25 9.55 -8.11 -7.22
CA CYS A 25 10.64 -7.79 -6.29
C CYS A 25 11.17 -9.02 -5.54
N ALA A 26 10.30 -9.97 -5.19
CA ALA A 26 10.67 -11.20 -4.49
C ALA A 26 11.61 -12.13 -5.30
N GLN A 27 11.75 -11.91 -6.61
CA GLN A 27 12.64 -12.66 -7.49
C GLN A 27 14.05 -12.06 -7.57
N LEU A 28 14.26 -10.88 -6.97
CA LEU A 28 15.54 -10.20 -7.00
C LEU A 28 16.48 -10.74 -5.92
N SER A 29 17.77 -10.68 -6.20
CA SER A 29 18.79 -10.81 -5.17
C SER A 29 18.71 -9.60 -4.21
N GLU A 30 19.21 -9.75 -2.99
CA GLU A 30 19.27 -8.62 -2.04
C GLU A 30 20.01 -7.40 -2.62
N PRO A 31 21.19 -7.54 -3.28
CA PRO A 31 21.85 -6.42 -3.93
C PRO A 31 21.01 -5.74 -5.02
N ASP A 32 20.25 -6.50 -5.81
CA ASP A 32 19.39 -5.94 -6.86
C ASP A 32 18.15 -5.24 -6.30
N TYR A 33 17.63 -5.74 -5.17
CA TYR A 33 16.52 -5.14 -4.46
C TYR A 33 16.92 -3.77 -3.86
N THR A 34 18.07 -3.71 -3.19
CA THR A 34 18.55 -2.48 -2.54
C THR A 34 19.31 -1.52 -3.46
N LYS A 35 19.53 -1.91 -4.73
CA LYS A 35 20.28 -1.12 -5.70
C LYS A 35 19.71 0.28 -5.89
N GLU A 36 20.60 1.27 -5.95
CA GLU A 36 20.24 2.65 -6.29
C GLU A 36 19.74 2.76 -7.74
N ARG A 37 18.71 3.58 -7.95
CA ARG A 37 18.04 3.75 -9.25
C ARG A 37 17.71 5.22 -9.51
N THR A 38 17.68 5.60 -10.78
CA THR A 38 17.23 6.93 -11.20
C THR A 38 15.70 6.99 -11.18
N SER A 39 15.14 7.45 -10.07
CA SER A 39 13.70 7.60 -9.83
C SER A 39 13.46 8.62 -8.72
N PHE A 40 12.20 9.04 -8.54
CA PHE A 40 11.80 9.93 -7.45
C PHE A 40 12.13 9.33 -6.07
N PHE A 41 11.98 8.01 -5.93
CA PHE A 41 12.47 7.23 -4.80
C PHE A 41 13.68 6.42 -5.26
N PRO A 42 14.91 6.71 -4.79
CA PRO A 42 16.14 6.19 -5.40
C PRO A 42 16.42 4.69 -5.16
N SER A 43 15.44 3.89 -4.69
CA SER A 43 15.54 2.44 -4.59
C SER A 43 14.15 1.77 -4.58
N LEU A 44 14.11 0.44 -4.76
CA LEU A 44 12.87 -0.33 -4.63
C LEU A 44 12.32 -0.31 -3.19
N PRO A 45 13.12 -0.54 -2.12
CA PRO A 45 12.64 -0.40 -0.75
C PRO A 45 12.00 0.96 -0.44
N LEU A 46 12.59 2.05 -0.93
CA LEU A 46 12.05 3.41 -0.77
C LEU A 46 10.72 3.58 -1.50
N THR A 47 10.63 3.06 -2.73
CA THR A 47 9.38 3.10 -3.51
C THR A 47 8.26 2.33 -2.80
N LEU A 48 8.54 1.09 -2.37
CA LEU A 48 7.56 0.24 -1.71
C LEU A 48 7.15 0.79 -0.35
N SER A 49 8.10 1.34 0.42
CA SER A 49 7.80 2.00 1.70
C SER A 49 6.90 3.22 1.50
N HIS A 50 7.14 4.01 0.46
CA HIS A 50 6.29 5.15 0.15
C HIS A 50 4.85 4.74 -0.19
N ILE A 51 4.66 3.70 -1.01
CA ILE A 51 3.32 3.17 -1.32
C ILE A 51 2.60 2.77 -0.03
N LEU A 52 3.28 2.02 0.84
CA LEU A 52 2.72 1.57 2.11
C LEU A 52 2.33 2.73 3.05
N ILE A 53 3.19 3.73 3.18
CA ILE A 53 2.96 4.90 4.03
C ILE A 53 1.76 5.70 3.54
N VAL A 54 1.64 5.88 2.22
CA VAL A 54 0.50 6.58 1.61
C VAL A 54 -0.79 5.80 1.84
N ASP A 55 -0.78 4.47 1.64
CA ASP A 55 -1.94 3.63 1.94
C ASP A 55 -2.35 3.74 3.40
N TRP A 56 -1.40 3.65 4.34
CA TRP A 56 -1.69 3.84 5.76
C TRP A 56 -2.28 5.20 6.08
N TYR A 57 -1.75 6.27 5.49
CA TYR A 57 -2.24 7.63 5.70
C TYR A 57 -3.70 7.79 5.25
N TYR A 58 -4.04 7.30 4.06
CA TYR A 58 -5.41 7.41 3.55
C TYR A 58 -6.38 6.44 4.24
N ILE A 59 -5.97 5.21 4.55
CA ILE A 59 -6.79 4.28 5.31
C ILE A 59 -7.05 4.83 6.72
N ASP A 60 -6.06 5.42 7.39
CA ASP A 60 -6.24 6.08 8.68
C ASP A 60 -7.27 7.21 8.60
N ALA A 61 -7.26 8.01 7.53
CA ALA A 61 -8.26 9.05 7.31
C ALA A 61 -9.67 8.47 7.07
N LEU A 62 -9.79 7.43 6.24
CA LEU A 62 -11.06 6.74 5.95
C LEU A 62 -11.67 6.09 7.19
N GLU A 63 -10.84 5.46 8.01
CA GLU A 63 -11.24 4.79 9.25
C GLU A 63 -11.31 5.75 10.46
N ARG A 64 -10.98 7.03 10.27
CA ARG A 64 -10.90 8.05 11.33
C ARG A 64 -9.96 7.63 12.48
N GLY A 65 -8.85 6.98 12.15
CA GLY A 65 -7.88 6.41 13.10
C GLY A 65 -7.06 7.44 13.88
N GLY A 66 -6.96 8.68 13.39
CA GLY A 66 -6.43 9.82 14.14
C GLY A 66 -4.90 9.90 14.22
N LYS A 67 -4.17 9.06 13.48
CA LYS A 67 -2.70 9.14 13.41
C LYS A 67 -2.26 10.26 12.46
N GLY A 68 -2.96 10.44 11.35
CA GLY A 68 -2.70 11.48 10.35
C GLY A 68 -1.22 11.55 9.95
N ARG A 69 -0.63 12.75 10.05
CA ARG A 69 0.77 13.01 9.64
C ARG A 69 1.82 12.23 10.44
N ALA A 70 1.50 11.67 11.60
CA ALA A 70 2.44 10.85 12.35
C ALA A 70 2.88 9.60 11.57
N LEU A 71 2.05 9.11 10.64
CA LEU A 71 2.39 8.00 9.75
C LEU A 71 3.48 8.34 8.73
N LEU A 72 3.67 9.63 8.45
CA LEU A 72 4.68 10.14 7.50
C LEU A 72 6.04 10.40 8.15
N ALA A 73 6.21 10.10 9.45
CA ALA A 73 7.41 10.45 10.20
C ALA A 73 8.62 9.55 9.88
N ASN A 74 8.40 8.36 9.32
CA ASN A 74 9.44 7.42 8.95
C ASN A 74 9.22 6.94 7.51
N ASP A 75 10.09 7.36 6.60
CA ASP A 75 10.03 7.01 5.18
C ASP A 75 10.37 5.54 4.89
N MET A 76 10.92 4.82 5.86
CA MET A 76 11.41 3.43 5.73
C MET A 76 11.07 2.60 6.98
N PRO A 77 9.78 2.35 7.30
CA PRO A 77 9.36 1.67 8.52
C PRO A 77 9.92 0.25 8.71
N TYR A 78 10.33 -0.40 7.62
CA TYR A 78 10.90 -1.75 7.62
C TYR A 78 12.33 -1.83 7.09
N GLY A 79 12.98 -0.69 6.80
CA GLY A 79 14.31 -0.69 6.18
C GLY A 79 14.37 -1.56 4.92
N ASN A 80 15.38 -2.43 4.82
CA ASN A 80 15.53 -3.35 3.70
C ASN A 80 14.81 -4.71 3.90
N ASP A 81 14.04 -4.88 4.98
CA ASP A 81 13.28 -6.11 5.22
C ASP A 81 12.07 -6.19 4.26
N PHE A 82 12.30 -6.81 3.11
CA PHE A 82 11.26 -7.00 2.10
C PHE A 82 10.09 -7.84 2.62
N ALA A 83 10.34 -8.86 3.45
CA ALA A 83 9.29 -9.76 3.92
C ALA A 83 8.33 -9.04 4.88
N ALA A 84 8.86 -8.26 5.82
CA ALA A 84 8.05 -7.44 6.72
C ALA A 84 7.26 -6.37 5.96
N LEU A 85 7.88 -5.69 5.00
CA LEU A 85 7.21 -4.70 4.15
C LEU A 85 6.07 -5.33 3.35
N ALA A 86 6.32 -6.47 2.69
CA ALA A 86 5.31 -7.18 1.90
C ALA A 86 4.12 -7.65 2.75
N ALA A 87 4.37 -8.13 3.96
CA ALA A 87 3.31 -8.52 4.89
C ALA A 87 2.47 -7.31 5.33
N ALA A 88 3.11 -6.19 5.64
CA ALA A 88 2.45 -4.95 6.04
C ALA A 88 1.61 -4.35 4.89
N GLN A 89 2.13 -4.39 3.66
CA GLN A 89 1.42 -3.97 2.47
C GLN A 89 0.18 -4.82 2.22
N ARG A 90 0.31 -6.16 2.34
CA ARG A 90 -0.84 -7.06 2.21
C ARG A 90 -1.90 -6.78 3.28
N ALA A 91 -1.51 -6.46 4.51
CA ALA A 91 -2.45 -6.09 5.55
C ALA A 91 -3.18 -4.77 5.22
N SER A 92 -2.47 -3.80 4.64
CA SER A 92 -3.04 -2.54 4.16
C SER A 92 -4.08 -2.77 3.05
N ASP A 93 -3.73 -3.58 2.04
CA ASP A 93 -4.61 -3.95 0.93
C ASP A 93 -5.91 -4.60 1.41
N LEU A 94 -5.81 -5.54 2.37
CA LEU A 94 -6.97 -6.23 2.93
C LEU A 94 -7.87 -5.29 3.75
N ARG A 95 -7.30 -4.31 4.46
CA ARG A 95 -8.06 -3.29 5.17
C ARG A 95 -8.84 -2.40 4.20
N LEU A 96 -8.21 -1.95 3.13
CA LEU A 96 -8.89 -1.13 2.12
C LEU A 96 -10.02 -1.89 1.42
N ILE A 97 -9.80 -3.16 1.06
CA ILE A 97 -10.85 -4.02 0.51
C ILE A 97 -12.02 -4.12 1.49
N ALA A 98 -11.76 -4.49 2.75
CA ALA A 98 -12.79 -4.61 3.77
C ALA A 98 -13.57 -3.31 3.99
N PHE A 99 -12.88 -2.16 3.98
CA PHE A 99 -13.53 -0.85 4.05
C PHE A 99 -14.48 -0.65 2.86
N THR A 100 -14.03 -0.84 1.62
CA THR A 100 -14.89 -0.66 0.44
C THR A 100 -16.03 -1.67 0.35
N ASP A 101 -15.83 -2.89 0.85
CA ASP A 101 -16.87 -3.92 0.92
C ASP A 101 -17.99 -3.53 1.88
N SER A 102 -17.66 -2.84 2.98
CA SER A 102 -18.64 -2.36 3.97
C SER A 102 -19.51 -1.20 3.51
N LEU A 103 -19.11 -0.48 2.44
CA LEU A 103 -19.86 0.67 1.95
C LEU A 103 -21.19 0.23 1.33
N THR A 104 -22.28 0.92 1.68
CA THR A 104 -23.56 0.80 0.98
C THR A 104 -23.73 1.97 0.03
N ASP A 105 -24.43 1.77 -1.09
CA ASP A 105 -24.89 2.93 -1.86
C ASP A 105 -25.86 3.70 -0.96
N ASP A 106 -25.63 5.00 -0.79
CA ASP A 106 -26.61 5.86 -0.11
C ASP A 106 -27.92 5.74 -0.90
N ALA A 107 -28.99 5.31 -0.22
CA ALA A 107 -30.33 5.39 -0.76
C ALA A 107 -30.69 6.88 -0.81
N SER A 108 -30.55 7.48 -1.98
CA SER A 108 -31.06 8.82 -2.30
C SER A 108 -32.51 8.98 -1.90
#